data_AF-G1P6W5-F1
#
_entry.id   AF-G1P6W5-F1
#
_cell.length_a   1.000
_cell.length_b   1.000
_cell.length_c   1.000
_cell.angle_alpha   90.00
_cell.angle_beta   90.00
_cell.angle_gamma   90.00
#
_symmetry.space_group_name_H-M   'P 1'
#
loop_
_entity.id
_entity.type
_entity.pdbx_description
1 polymer ?
#
loop_
_entity_poly.entity_id
_entity_poly.type
_entity_poly.pdbx_seq_one_letter_code
_entity_poly.pdbx_strand_id
1 'polypeptide(L)'
;MEVAETEAKAAAVESLAQLANILEPIGLQEEAEVPGQILAEFVMDFRKDKLLCSHLQVVDFLQNFLAQEDIVQGLDPLASEDRSRQKATAAKEQWKELKATYQEHVEAISRALIQALPKMEEAQRKQAQLQEALEQIQAKKQVAMEKCRTAQKQWKLQQEKHLQHLAEVSAEMRQRQAGTQQKLEQLYQELGTLKQQAGQERDKLQRHQTFLQLLYTLQGKLQPPETEAELPQDLDLPEDKKSSGSQLLTQSREQTRGDTMGRDGSVTEEASNLLQEQGSVCTP
;
A
#
# COMPACT_ATOMS: atom_id res chain seq x y z
N MET A 1 2.96 -4.57 10.48
CA MET A 1 1.79 -4.44 9.59
C MET A 1 1.87 -5.38 8.39
N GLU A 2 3.02 -5.53 7.72
CA GLU A 2 3.17 -6.50 6.60
C GLU A 2 2.89 -7.96 6.96
N VAL A 3 3.30 -8.43 8.14
CA VAL A 3 3.15 -9.85 8.55
C VAL A 3 1.67 -10.26 8.67
N ALA A 4 0.86 -9.42 9.34
CA ALA A 4 -0.57 -9.65 9.47
C ALA A 4 -1.30 -9.61 8.11
N GLU A 5 -0.81 -8.77 7.19
CA GLU A 5 -1.37 -8.67 5.84
C GLU A 5 -0.97 -9.86 4.95
N THR A 6 0.19 -10.47 5.18
CA THR A 6 0.62 -11.71 4.52
C THR A 6 -0.09 -12.95 5.04
N GLU A 7 -0.37 -13.01 6.35
CA GLU A 7 -1.15 -14.08 6.98
C GLU A 7 -2.61 -14.05 6.51
N ALA A 8 -3.22 -12.87 6.44
CA ALA A 8 -4.57 -12.71 5.89
C ALA A 8 -4.67 -13.12 4.42
N LYS A 9 -3.61 -12.87 3.63
CA LYS A 9 -3.53 -13.31 2.22
C LYS A 9 -3.38 -14.82 2.10
N ALA A 10 -2.55 -15.44 2.93
CA ALA A 10 -2.39 -16.89 2.96
C ALA A 10 -3.72 -17.58 3.32
N ALA A 11 -4.43 -17.07 4.34
CA ALA A 11 -5.75 -17.56 4.73
C ALA A 11 -6.82 -17.37 3.62
N ALA A 12 -6.78 -16.24 2.89
CA ALA A 12 -7.68 -16.01 1.76
C ALA A 12 -7.41 -16.99 0.60
N VAL A 13 -6.15 -17.28 0.30
CA VAL A 13 -5.78 -18.26 -0.73
C VAL A 13 -6.17 -19.68 -0.31
N GLU A 14 -5.96 -20.04 0.96
CA GLU A 14 -6.32 -21.35 1.50
C GLU A 14 -7.84 -21.58 1.48
N SER A 15 -8.63 -20.58 1.87
CA SER A 15 -10.10 -20.66 1.78
C SER A 15 -10.60 -20.73 0.34
N LEU A 16 -9.96 -20.05 -0.61
CA LEU A 16 -10.27 -20.20 -2.04
C LEU A 16 -9.92 -21.60 -2.58
N ALA A 17 -8.82 -22.20 -2.11
CA ALA A 17 -8.45 -23.56 -2.45
C ALA A 17 -9.44 -24.59 -1.87
N GLN A 18 -9.89 -24.39 -0.64
CA GLN A 18 -10.94 -25.22 -0.02
C GLN A 18 -12.26 -25.11 -0.80
N LEU A 19 -12.64 -23.90 -1.23
CA LEU A 19 -13.83 -23.71 -2.06
C LEU A 19 -13.68 -24.34 -3.46
N ALA A 20 -12.49 -24.28 -4.06
CA ALA A 20 -12.21 -24.92 -5.34
C ALA A 20 -12.35 -26.45 -5.25
N ASN A 21 -11.91 -27.07 -4.15
CA ASN A 21 -12.06 -28.51 -3.92
C ASN A 21 -13.53 -28.93 -3.69
N ILE A 22 -14.37 -28.05 -3.13
CA ILE A 22 -15.81 -28.32 -2.92
C ILE A 22 -16.60 -28.12 -4.22
N LEU A 23 -16.14 -27.20 -5.07
CA LEU A 23 -16.80 -26.81 -6.32
C LEU A 23 -16.19 -27.50 -7.56
N GLU A 24 -15.25 -28.43 -7.36
CA GLU A 24 -14.63 -29.16 -8.46
C GLU A 24 -15.73 -29.94 -9.22
N PRO A 25 -15.92 -29.69 -10.53
CA PRO A 25 -16.98 -30.32 -11.28
C PRO A 25 -16.63 -31.79 -11.51
N ILE A 26 -17.14 -32.67 -10.64
CA ILE A 26 -17.04 -34.13 -10.76
C ILE A 26 -17.77 -34.67 -12.02
N GLY A 27 -18.48 -33.83 -12.78
CA GLY A 27 -19.49 -34.28 -13.75
C GLY A 27 -19.21 -34.07 -15.24
N LEU A 28 -17.96 -34.01 -15.73
CA LEU A 28 -17.71 -33.83 -17.18
C LEU A 28 -17.21 -35.06 -17.95
N GLN A 29 -16.98 -36.21 -17.32
CA GLN A 29 -16.31 -37.31 -18.03
C GLN A 29 -17.21 -38.47 -18.51
N GLU A 30 -18.40 -38.74 -17.95
CA GLU A 30 -19.11 -40.00 -18.28
C GLU A 30 -20.66 -39.96 -18.34
N GLU A 31 -21.32 -38.80 -18.30
CA GLU A 31 -22.81 -38.78 -18.23
C GLU A 31 -23.55 -38.90 -19.58
N ALA A 32 -22.85 -38.89 -20.73
CA ALA A 32 -23.51 -38.79 -22.04
C ALA A 32 -23.85 -40.14 -22.72
N GLU A 33 -23.08 -41.21 -22.48
CA GLU A 33 -23.22 -42.46 -23.28
C GLU A 33 -23.80 -43.65 -22.50
N VAL A 34 -23.63 -43.66 -21.19
CA VAL A 34 -23.91 -44.81 -20.32
C VAL A 34 -25.41 -45.05 -20.04
N PRO A 35 -26.28 -44.02 -19.92
CA PRO A 35 -27.68 -44.28 -19.58
C PRO A 35 -28.40 -45.09 -20.67
N GLY A 36 -28.13 -44.82 -21.95
CA GLY A 36 -28.84 -45.44 -23.08
C GLY A 36 -28.52 -46.93 -23.27
N GLN A 37 -27.26 -47.31 -23.12
CA GLN A 37 -26.83 -48.72 -23.26
C GLN A 37 -27.31 -49.59 -22.11
N ILE A 38 -27.21 -49.11 -20.86
CA ILE A 38 -27.67 -49.85 -19.68
C ILE A 38 -29.20 -50.03 -19.69
N LEU A 39 -29.96 -48.98 -20.07
CA LEU A 39 -31.41 -49.08 -20.24
C LEU A 39 -31.78 -50.07 -21.36
N ALA A 40 -31.04 -50.11 -22.46
CA ALA A 40 -31.29 -51.03 -23.56
C ALA A 40 -31.02 -52.50 -23.18
N GLU A 41 -29.92 -52.78 -22.47
CA GLU A 41 -29.63 -54.11 -21.94
C GLU A 41 -30.72 -54.56 -20.95
N PHE A 42 -31.14 -53.68 -20.04
CA PHE A 42 -32.18 -54.00 -19.06
C PHE A 42 -33.55 -54.28 -19.70
N VAL A 43 -33.92 -53.52 -20.73
CA VAL A 43 -35.17 -53.75 -21.50
C VAL A 43 -35.09 -55.07 -22.27
N MET A 44 -33.91 -55.43 -22.81
CA MET A 44 -33.71 -56.69 -23.52
C MET A 44 -33.77 -57.89 -22.58
N ASP A 45 -33.15 -57.81 -21.40
CA ASP A 45 -33.16 -58.90 -20.42
C ASP A 45 -34.53 -59.06 -19.77
N PHE A 46 -35.25 -57.95 -19.49
CA PHE A 46 -36.64 -58.03 -19.04
C PHE A 46 -37.56 -58.74 -20.06
N ARG A 47 -37.33 -58.58 -21.37
CA ARG A 47 -38.11 -59.27 -22.41
C ARG A 47 -37.81 -60.78 -22.44
N LYS A 48 -36.53 -61.15 -22.29
CA LYS A 48 -36.11 -62.56 -22.22
C LYS A 48 -36.67 -63.23 -20.96
N ASP A 49 -36.55 -62.57 -19.82
CA ASP A 49 -37.04 -63.07 -18.53
C ASP A 49 -38.56 -63.17 -18.51
N LYS A 50 -39.27 -62.22 -19.12
CA LYS A 50 -40.73 -62.30 -19.30
C LYS A 50 -41.14 -63.48 -20.18
N LEU A 51 -40.42 -63.72 -21.29
CA LEU A 51 -40.68 -64.87 -22.15
C LEU A 51 -40.40 -66.19 -21.41
N LEU A 52 -39.28 -66.28 -20.71
CA LEU A 52 -38.91 -67.44 -19.90
C LEU A 52 -39.94 -67.70 -18.80
N CYS A 53 -40.39 -66.65 -18.09
CA CYS A 53 -41.46 -66.77 -17.09
C CYS A 53 -42.78 -67.20 -17.72
N SER A 54 -43.12 -66.72 -18.92
CA SER A 54 -44.33 -67.17 -19.63
C SER A 54 -44.22 -68.64 -20.06
N HIS A 55 -43.06 -69.08 -20.54
CA HIS A 55 -42.82 -70.48 -20.88
C HIS A 55 -42.85 -71.37 -19.64
N LEU A 56 -42.23 -70.95 -18.54
CA LEU A 56 -42.29 -71.67 -17.26
C LEU A 56 -43.72 -71.73 -16.72
N GLN A 57 -44.53 -70.66 -16.85
CA GLN A 57 -45.95 -70.69 -16.50
C GLN A 57 -46.75 -71.68 -17.35
N VAL A 58 -46.47 -71.79 -18.65
CA VAL A 58 -47.12 -72.76 -19.53
C VAL A 58 -46.68 -74.19 -19.19
N VAL A 59 -45.39 -74.40 -18.93
CA VAL A 59 -44.85 -75.71 -18.51
C VAL A 59 -45.41 -76.12 -17.16
N ASP A 60 -45.46 -75.21 -16.18
CA ASP A 60 -46.08 -75.45 -14.88
C ASP A 60 -47.59 -75.71 -15.01
N PHE A 61 -48.30 -74.99 -15.89
CA PHE A 61 -49.71 -75.28 -16.18
C PHE A 61 -49.90 -76.67 -16.78
N LEU A 62 -49.09 -77.06 -17.77
CA LEU A 62 -49.16 -78.39 -18.39
C LEU A 62 -48.75 -79.50 -17.41
N GLN A 63 -47.75 -79.24 -16.58
CA GLN A 63 -47.29 -80.18 -15.55
C GLN A 63 -48.35 -80.34 -14.45
N ASN A 64 -49.01 -79.27 -14.03
CA ASN A 64 -50.13 -79.32 -13.10
C ASN A 64 -51.37 -79.96 -13.71
N PHE A 65 -51.63 -79.78 -15.00
CA PHE A 65 -52.71 -80.45 -15.71
C PHE A 65 -52.49 -81.97 -15.76
N LEU A 66 -51.27 -82.39 -16.12
CA LEU A 66 -50.88 -83.81 -16.14
C LEU A 66 -50.79 -84.43 -14.75
N ALA A 67 -50.36 -83.67 -13.74
CA ALA A 67 -50.34 -84.12 -12.35
C ALA A 67 -51.75 -84.18 -11.74
N GLN A 68 -52.66 -83.28 -12.13
CA GLN A 68 -54.07 -83.31 -11.70
C GLN A 68 -54.87 -84.41 -12.39
N GLU A 69 -54.50 -84.83 -13.60
CA GLU A 69 -55.11 -85.98 -14.30
C GLU A 69 -54.94 -87.29 -13.51
N ASP A 70 -53.94 -87.37 -12.62
CA ASP A 70 -53.70 -88.52 -11.71
C ASP A 70 -54.23 -88.30 -10.26
N ILE A 71 -54.78 -87.12 -9.92
CA ILE A 71 -55.25 -86.75 -8.57
C ILE A 71 -56.68 -86.17 -8.58
N VAL A 72 -57.58 -86.66 -9.44
CA VAL A 72 -59.02 -86.31 -9.35
C VAL A 72 -59.76 -87.09 -8.25
N GLN A 73 -59.07 -87.58 -7.23
CA GLN A 73 -59.72 -88.00 -5.99
C GLN A 73 -58.93 -87.53 -4.76
N GLY A 74 -59.17 -86.29 -4.31
CA GLY A 74 -59.24 -86.08 -2.86
C GLY A 74 -58.52 -84.92 -2.18
N LEU A 75 -57.96 -83.92 -2.87
CA LEU A 75 -57.56 -82.66 -2.19
C LEU A 75 -58.04 -81.43 -2.95
N ASP A 76 -58.77 -80.57 -2.24
CA ASP A 76 -59.47 -79.38 -2.74
C ASP A 76 -58.52 -78.40 -3.46
N PRO A 77 -58.55 -78.33 -4.80
CA PRO A 77 -57.66 -77.50 -5.61
C PRO A 77 -57.83 -75.99 -5.36
N LEU A 78 -58.99 -75.58 -4.85
CA LEU A 78 -59.38 -74.19 -4.66
C LEU A 78 -58.51 -73.49 -3.59
N ALA A 79 -58.15 -74.20 -2.51
CA ALA A 79 -57.37 -73.63 -1.41
C ALA A 79 -55.91 -73.30 -1.77
N SER A 80 -55.32 -74.01 -2.74
CA SER A 80 -53.96 -73.74 -3.24
C SER A 80 -53.94 -72.52 -4.17
N GLU A 81 -54.94 -72.41 -5.03
CA GLU A 81 -55.11 -71.28 -5.94
C GLU A 81 -55.38 -69.98 -5.16
N ASP A 82 -56.21 -70.04 -4.11
CA ASP A 82 -56.50 -68.89 -3.25
C ASP A 82 -55.25 -68.35 -2.52
N ARG A 83 -54.39 -69.24 -2.01
CA ARG A 83 -53.10 -68.84 -1.40
C ARG A 83 -52.15 -68.22 -2.42
N SER A 84 -52.14 -68.71 -3.65
CA SER A 84 -51.33 -68.15 -4.74
C SER A 84 -51.83 -66.76 -5.15
N ARG A 85 -53.15 -66.61 -5.33
CA ARG A 85 -53.81 -65.33 -5.60
C ARG A 85 -53.51 -64.31 -4.50
N GLN A 86 -53.55 -64.73 -3.23
CA GLN A 86 -53.23 -63.86 -2.08
C GLN A 86 -51.75 -63.43 -2.04
N LYS A 87 -50.81 -64.31 -2.41
CA LYS A 87 -49.38 -63.95 -2.54
C LYS A 87 -49.15 -62.97 -3.69
N ALA A 88 -49.83 -63.16 -4.82
CA ALA A 88 -49.74 -62.26 -5.96
C ALA A 88 -50.33 -60.88 -5.67
N THR A 89 -51.41 -60.79 -4.87
CA THR A 89 -51.93 -59.49 -4.43
C THR A 89 -50.99 -58.79 -3.45
N ALA A 90 -50.40 -59.51 -2.50
CA ALA A 90 -49.42 -58.96 -1.57
C ALA A 90 -48.17 -58.44 -2.30
N ALA A 91 -47.65 -59.20 -3.27
CA ALA A 91 -46.51 -58.76 -4.09
C ALA A 91 -46.85 -57.53 -4.95
N LYS A 92 -48.09 -57.43 -5.46
CA LYS A 92 -48.57 -56.24 -6.19
C LYS A 92 -48.65 -55.01 -5.27
N GLU A 93 -49.06 -55.19 -4.02
CA GLU A 93 -49.10 -54.11 -3.02
C GLU A 93 -47.68 -53.65 -2.67
N GLN A 94 -46.76 -54.57 -2.41
CA GLN A 94 -45.34 -54.26 -2.17
C GLN A 94 -44.70 -53.53 -3.36
N TRP A 95 -45.00 -53.96 -4.59
CA TRP A 95 -44.52 -53.28 -5.80
C TRP A 95 -45.08 -51.85 -5.93
N LYS A 96 -46.37 -51.66 -5.59
CA LYS A 96 -46.99 -50.33 -5.59
C LYS A 96 -46.36 -49.41 -4.55
N GLU A 97 -46.13 -49.93 -3.34
CA GLU A 97 -45.46 -49.19 -2.27
C GLU A 97 -44.04 -48.80 -2.67
N LEU A 98 -43.26 -49.76 -3.19
CA LEU A 98 -41.89 -49.49 -3.68
C LEU A 98 -41.87 -48.45 -4.81
N LYS A 99 -42.84 -48.52 -5.73
CA LYS A 99 -42.95 -47.53 -6.81
C LYS A 99 -43.30 -46.14 -6.27
N ALA A 100 -44.17 -46.07 -5.26
CA ALA A 100 -44.54 -44.82 -4.62
C ALA A 100 -43.36 -44.20 -3.86
N THR A 101 -42.62 -44.98 -3.07
CA THR A 101 -41.44 -44.49 -2.34
C THR A 101 -40.32 -44.08 -3.29
N TYR A 102 -40.09 -44.84 -4.38
CA TYR A 102 -39.15 -44.44 -5.42
C TYR A 102 -39.52 -43.09 -6.04
N GLN A 103 -40.79 -42.90 -6.40
CA GLN A 103 -41.27 -41.64 -6.98
C GLN A 103 -41.10 -40.47 -5.99
N GLU A 104 -41.42 -40.67 -4.72
CA GLU A 104 -41.22 -39.68 -3.67
C GLU A 104 -39.74 -39.27 -3.53
N HIS A 105 -38.81 -40.24 -3.55
CA HIS A 105 -37.38 -39.97 -3.52
C HIS A 105 -36.90 -39.21 -4.75
N VAL A 106 -37.34 -39.58 -5.95
CA VAL A 106 -36.99 -38.87 -7.19
C VAL A 106 -37.48 -37.42 -7.13
N GLU A 107 -38.70 -37.18 -6.63
CA GLU A 107 -39.23 -35.83 -6.46
C GLU A 107 -38.53 -35.04 -5.36
N ALA A 108 -38.13 -35.70 -4.27
CA ALA A 108 -37.34 -35.07 -3.20
C ALA A 108 -35.95 -34.65 -3.71
N ILE A 109 -35.26 -35.52 -4.44
CA ILE A 109 -33.96 -35.24 -5.06
C ILE A 109 -34.11 -34.13 -6.10
N SER A 110 -35.11 -34.20 -6.98
CA SER A 110 -35.35 -33.19 -8.02
C SER A 110 -35.60 -31.81 -7.40
N ARG A 111 -36.39 -31.74 -6.32
CA ARG A 111 -36.63 -30.48 -5.59
C ARG A 111 -35.36 -29.96 -4.91
N ALA A 112 -34.58 -30.84 -4.30
CA ALA A 112 -33.31 -30.47 -3.68
C ALA A 112 -32.31 -29.95 -4.71
N LEU A 113 -32.22 -30.58 -5.89
CA LEU A 113 -31.34 -30.18 -6.99
C LEU A 113 -31.70 -28.78 -7.51
N ILE A 114 -32.99 -28.51 -7.75
CA ILE A 114 -33.48 -27.18 -8.19
C ILE A 114 -33.10 -26.09 -7.18
N GLN A 115 -33.06 -26.41 -5.89
CA GLN A 115 -32.67 -25.45 -4.85
C GLN A 115 -31.15 -25.32 -4.66
N ALA A 116 -30.39 -26.39 -4.90
CA ALA A 116 -28.95 -26.44 -4.67
C ALA A 116 -28.15 -25.85 -5.84
N LEU A 117 -28.54 -26.12 -7.09
CA LEU A 117 -27.83 -25.65 -8.29
C LEU A 117 -27.62 -24.13 -8.31
N PRO A 118 -28.65 -23.28 -8.10
CA PRO A 118 -28.46 -21.83 -8.12
C PRO A 118 -27.50 -21.35 -7.01
N LYS A 119 -27.53 -21.99 -5.84
CA LYS A 119 -26.64 -21.65 -4.71
C LYS A 119 -25.18 -21.99 -5.04
N MET A 120 -24.94 -23.11 -5.72
CA MET A 120 -23.62 -23.50 -6.19
C MET A 120 -23.09 -22.51 -7.23
N GLU A 121 -23.91 -22.13 -8.21
CA GLU A 121 -23.55 -21.12 -9.21
C GLU A 121 -23.26 -19.74 -8.59
N GLU A 122 -24.04 -19.33 -7.60
CA GLU A 122 -23.78 -18.09 -6.84
C GLU A 122 -22.48 -18.16 -6.06
N ALA A 123 -22.18 -19.29 -5.42
CA ALA A 123 -20.92 -19.50 -4.72
C ALA A 123 -19.73 -19.43 -5.69
N GLN A 124 -19.84 -20.06 -6.86
CA GLN A 124 -18.83 -19.99 -7.91
C GLN A 124 -18.63 -18.56 -8.43
N ARG A 125 -19.72 -17.82 -8.67
CA ARG A 125 -19.64 -16.39 -9.06
C ARG A 125 -18.94 -15.55 -7.99
N LYS A 126 -19.28 -15.75 -6.72
CA LYS A 126 -18.62 -15.05 -5.60
C LYS A 126 -17.15 -15.43 -5.48
N GLN A 127 -16.79 -16.69 -5.70
CA GLN A 127 -15.41 -17.16 -5.70
C GLN A 127 -14.60 -16.46 -6.81
N ALA A 128 -15.13 -16.39 -8.03
CA ALA A 128 -14.49 -15.69 -9.14
C ALA A 128 -14.29 -14.19 -8.84
N GLN A 129 -15.30 -13.54 -8.26
CA GLN A 129 -15.21 -12.13 -7.84
C GLN A 129 -14.15 -11.91 -6.75
N LEU A 130 -14.05 -12.80 -5.77
CA LEU A 130 -13.02 -12.74 -4.74
C LEU A 130 -11.63 -12.93 -5.33
N GLN A 131 -11.47 -13.86 -6.26
CA GLN A 131 -10.21 -14.09 -6.96
C GLN A 131 -9.77 -12.85 -7.76
N GLU A 132 -10.68 -12.25 -8.52
CA GLU A 132 -10.42 -11.01 -9.24
C GLU A 132 -10.04 -9.86 -8.29
N ALA A 133 -10.76 -9.70 -7.18
CA ALA A 133 -10.45 -8.67 -6.19
C ALA A 133 -9.06 -8.86 -5.57
N LEU A 134 -8.65 -10.12 -5.30
CA LEU A 134 -7.31 -10.43 -4.81
C LEU A 134 -6.24 -10.08 -5.85
N GLU A 135 -6.44 -10.44 -7.12
CA GLU A 135 -5.53 -10.08 -8.21
C GLU A 135 -5.39 -8.56 -8.33
N GLN A 136 -6.50 -7.81 -8.25
CA GLN A 136 -6.49 -6.35 -8.27
C GLN A 136 -5.72 -5.75 -7.09
N ILE A 137 -5.91 -6.28 -5.88
CA ILE A 137 -5.19 -5.82 -4.67
C ILE A 137 -3.69 -6.12 -4.81
N GLN A 138 -3.32 -7.31 -5.32
CA GLN A 138 -1.93 -7.67 -5.56
C GLN A 138 -1.28 -6.76 -6.61
N ALA A 139 -1.96 -6.49 -7.72
CA ALA A 139 -1.49 -5.55 -8.74
C ALA A 139 -1.29 -4.15 -8.15
N LYS A 140 -2.27 -3.65 -7.37
CA LYS A 140 -2.15 -2.36 -6.67
C LYS A 140 -0.97 -2.34 -5.69
N LYS A 141 -0.72 -3.44 -4.95
CA LYS A 141 0.45 -3.57 -4.07
C LYS A 141 1.76 -3.43 -4.85
N GLN A 142 1.90 -4.12 -5.99
CA GLN A 142 3.12 -4.05 -6.80
C GLN A 142 3.36 -2.64 -7.34
N VAL A 143 2.33 -2.01 -7.90
CA VAL A 143 2.44 -0.62 -8.39
C VAL A 143 2.80 0.35 -7.26
N ALA A 144 2.20 0.21 -6.07
CA ALA A 144 2.55 1.04 -4.92
C ALA A 144 4.00 0.82 -4.45
N MET A 145 4.47 -0.43 -4.45
CA MET A 145 5.85 -0.78 -4.11
C MET A 145 6.86 -0.16 -5.09
N GLU A 146 6.58 -0.23 -6.40
CA GLU A 146 7.42 0.40 -7.43
C GLU A 146 7.44 1.92 -7.29
N LYS A 147 6.28 2.56 -7.10
CA LYS A 147 6.19 4.00 -6.85
C LYS A 147 7.01 4.41 -5.63
N CYS A 148 6.89 3.68 -4.52
CA CYS A 148 7.68 3.93 -3.31
C CYS A 148 9.18 3.81 -3.57
N ARG A 149 9.62 2.76 -4.28
CA ARG A 149 11.03 2.59 -4.67
C ARG A 149 11.54 3.75 -5.53
N THR A 150 10.75 4.22 -6.49
CA THR A 150 11.13 5.36 -7.33
C THR A 150 11.21 6.67 -6.54
N ALA A 151 10.22 6.94 -5.69
CA ALA A 151 10.22 8.12 -4.81
C ALA A 151 11.42 8.10 -3.85
N GLN A 152 11.76 6.93 -3.29
CA GLN A 152 12.93 6.78 -2.44
C GLN A 152 14.23 7.06 -3.20
N LYS A 153 14.39 6.56 -4.43
CA LYS A 153 15.55 6.86 -5.27
C LYS A 153 15.65 8.35 -5.59
N GLN A 154 14.53 8.99 -5.93
CA GLN A 154 14.48 10.43 -6.20
C GLN A 154 14.85 11.25 -4.97
N TRP A 155 14.32 10.90 -3.80
CA TRP A 155 14.66 11.55 -2.55
C TRP A 155 16.15 11.43 -2.21
N LYS A 156 16.74 10.24 -2.37
CA LYS A 156 18.19 10.03 -2.18
C LYS A 156 19.02 10.89 -3.14
N LEU A 157 18.64 10.91 -4.41
CA LEU A 157 19.31 11.73 -5.41
C LEU A 157 19.22 13.24 -5.08
N GLN A 158 18.06 13.70 -4.59
CA GLN A 158 17.90 15.09 -4.15
C GLN A 158 18.76 15.41 -2.93
N GLN A 159 18.84 14.50 -1.95
CA GLN A 159 19.72 14.65 -0.79
C GLN A 159 21.20 14.72 -1.21
N GLU A 160 21.64 13.82 -2.09
CA GLU A 160 23.01 13.83 -2.61
C GLU A 160 23.33 15.13 -3.35
N LYS A 161 22.43 15.61 -4.22
CA LYS A 161 22.59 16.90 -4.91
C LYS A 161 22.66 18.07 -3.93
N HIS A 162 21.83 18.06 -2.89
CA HIS A 162 21.87 19.11 -1.88
C HIS A 162 23.19 19.11 -1.11
N LEU A 163 23.68 17.93 -0.71
CA LEU A 163 24.97 17.78 -0.04
C LEU A 163 26.14 18.19 -0.94
N GLN A 164 26.11 17.82 -2.23
CA GLN A 164 27.11 18.26 -3.20
C GLN A 164 27.13 19.78 -3.33
N HIS A 165 25.97 20.41 -3.50
CA HIS A 165 25.86 21.86 -3.58
C HIS A 165 26.38 22.55 -2.30
N LEU A 166 26.04 22.03 -1.13
CA LEU A 166 26.52 22.56 0.15
C LEU A 166 28.05 22.44 0.25
N ALA A 167 28.63 21.33 -0.21
CA ALA A 167 30.08 21.12 -0.24
C ALA A 167 30.77 22.12 -1.19
N GLU A 168 30.24 22.33 -2.39
CA GLU A 168 30.73 23.31 -3.37
C GLU A 168 30.71 24.73 -2.79
N VAL A 169 29.57 25.17 -2.26
CA VAL A 169 29.43 26.50 -1.63
C VAL A 169 30.41 26.65 -0.46
N SER A 170 30.60 25.60 0.35
CA SER A 170 31.58 25.62 1.45
C SER A 170 33.03 25.74 0.96
N ALA A 171 33.36 25.12 -0.17
CA ALA A 171 34.70 25.17 -0.77
C ALA A 171 34.96 26.55 -1.38
N GLU A 172 33.99 27.11 -2.10
CA GLU A 172 34.07 28.49 -2.61
C GLU A 172 34.23 29.51 -1.47
N MET A 173 33.46 29.36 -0.39
CA MET A 173 33.56 30.24 0.77
C MET A 173 34.96 30.18 1.40
N ARG A 174 35.51 28.97 1.59
CA ARG A 174 36.88 28.78 2.09
C ARG A 174 37.92 29.39 1.17
N GLN A 175 37.76 29.24 -0.15
CA GLN A 175 38.67 29.83 -1.12
C GLN A 175 38.63 31.37 -1.08
N ARG A 176 37.42 31.96 -1.02
CA ARG A 176 37.25 33.41 -0.88
C ARG A 176 37.86 33.92 0.42
N GLN A 177 37.62 33.20 1.53
CA GLN A 177 38.19 33.52 2.84
C GLN A 177 39.72 33.44 2.85
N ALA A 178 40.31 32.40 2.26
CA ALA A 178 41.75 32.28 2.15
C ALA A 178 42.34 33.43 1.31
N GLY A 179 41.68 33.79 0.19
CA GLY A 179 42.10 34.90 -0.64
C GLY A 179 42.02 36.27 0.06
N THR A 180 40.99 36.51 0.89
CA THR A 180 40.93 37.74 1.71
C THR A 180 41.95 37.75 2.82
N GLN A 181 42.21 36.60 3.48
CA GLN A 181 43.27 36.47 4.49
C GLN A 181 44.65 36.77 3.90
N GLN A 182 44.98 36.21 2.73
CA GLN A 182 46.24 36.49 2.04
C GLN A 182 46.42 37.97 1.70
N LYS A 183 45.39 38.64 1.20
CA LYS A 183 45.43 40.08 0.91
C LYS A 183 45.64 40.90 2.19
N LEU A 184 44.99 40.51 3.28
CA LEU A 184 45.14 41.18 4.56
C LEU A 184 46.58 41.02 5.09
N GLU A 185 47.18 39.83 4.99
CA GLU A 185 48.59 39.61 5.33
C GLU A 185 49.54 40.47 4.48
N GLN A 186 49.28 40.59 3.17
CA GLN A 186 50.06 41.47 2.28
C GLN A 186 49.96 42.94 2.73
N LEU A 187 48.75 43.43 3.01
CA LEU A 187 48.57 44.80 3.50
C LEU A 187 49.27 45.05 4.84
N TYR A 188 49.30 44.07 5.75
CA TYR A 188 50.05 44.18 7.00
C TYR A 188 51.56 44.28 6.77
N GLN A 189 52.10 43.51 5.82
CA GLN A 189 53.51 43.59 5.44
C GLN A 189 53.83 44.97 4.84
N GLU A 190 53.01 45.46 3.91
CA GLU A 190 53.16 46.79 3.30
C GLU A 190 53.11 47.90 4.35
N LEU A 191 52.14 47.85 5.28
CA LEU A 191 52.02 48.81 6.37
C LEU A 191 53.26 48.78 7.27
N GLY A 192 53.81 47.58 7.54
CA GLY A 192 55.09 47.41 8.23
C GLY A 192 56.24 48.13 7.54
N THR A 193 56.37 47.98 6.21
CA THR A 193 57.40 48.65 5.42
C THR A 193 57.23 50.17 5.40
N LEU A 194 56.00 50.66 5.22
CA LEU A 194 55.67 52.10 5.26
C LEU A 194 55.98 52.71 6.61
N LYS A 195 55.66 52.00 7.71
CA LYS A 195 56.00 52.44 9.07
C LYS A 195 57.51 52.55 9.26
N GLN A 196 58.28 51.60 8.74
CA GLN A 196 59.75 51.66 8.79
C GLN A 196 60.30 52.83 7.98
N GLN A 197 59.79 53.08 6.77
CA GLN A 197 60.17 54.24 5.96
C GLN A 197 59.83 55.56 6.66
N ALA A 198 58.63 55.68 7.23
CA ALA A 198 58.24 56.85 8.00
C ALA A 198 59.16 57.09 9.21
N GLY A 199 59.58 56.02 9.88
CA GLY A 199 60.61 56.08 10.94
C GLY A 199 61.95 56.62 10.44
N GLN A 200 62.45 56.09 9.31
CA GLN A 200 63.70 56.56 8.71
C GLN A 200 63.65 58.04 8.29
N GLU A 201 62.55 58.50 7.71
CA GLU A 201 62.37 59.91 7.36
C GLU A 201 62.28 60.80 8.61
N ARG A 202 61.64 60.33 9.68
CA ARG A 202 61.62 61.03 10.97
C ARG A 202 63.03 61.17 11.55
N ASP A 203 63.84 60.11 11.51
CA ASP A 203 65.24 60.14 11.97
C ASP A 203 66.10 61.08 11.11
N LYS A 204 65.87 61.12 9.79
CA LYS A 204 66.50 62.10 8.91
C LYS A 204 66.10 63.51 9.31
N LEU A 205 64.81 63.78 9.51
CA LEU A 205 64.31 65.10 9.91
C LEU A 205 64.95 65.55 11.23
N GLN A 206 65.02 64.67 12.22
CA GLN A 206 65.66 64.96 13.51
C GLN A 206 67.13 65.32 13.34
N ARG A 207 67.88 64.59 12.50
CA ARG A 207 69.28 64.94 12.18
C ARG A 207 69.40 66.33 11.57
N HIS A 208 68.56 66.68 10.60
CA HIS A 208 68.55 68.02 10.01
C HIS A 208 68.23 69.10 11.05
N GLN A 209 67.30 68.83 11.96
CA GLN A 209 66.95 69.74 13.05
C GLN A 209 68.13 69.97 14.01
N THR A 210 68.87 68.91 14.35
CA THR A 210 70.12 69.01 15.13
C THR A 210 71.19 69.81 14.40
N PHE A 211 71.37 69.59 13.09
CA PHE A 211 72.31 70.38 12.28
C PHE A 211 71.94 71.87 12.27
N LEU A 212 70.66 72.20 12.12
CA LEU A 212 70.19 73.58 12.19
C LEU A 212 70.51 74.21 13.56
N GLN A 213 70.23 73.52 14.66
CA GLN A 213 70.59 73.99 16.01
C GLN A 213 72.10 74.26 16.17
N LEU A 214 72.94 73.37 15.64
CA LEU A 214 74.39 73.56 15.66
C LEU A 214 74.80 74.81 14.86
N LEU A 215 74.24 75.00 13.66
CA LEU A 215 74.51 76.18 12.83
C LEU A 215 74.10 77.48 13.53
N TYR A 216 72.94 77.52 14.17
CA TYR A 216 72.52 78.68 14.97
C TYR A 216 73.49 78.98 16.12
N THR A 217 73.99 77.95 16.79
CA THR A 217 74.97 78.08 17.88
C THR A 217 76.31 78.64 17.38
N LEU A 218 76.82 78.13 16.25
CA LEU A 218 78.07 78.59 15.63
C LEU A 218 77.97 80.02 15.08
N GLN A 219 76.79 80.45 14.66
CA GLN A 219 76.54 81.80 14.14
C GLN A 219 76.46 82.87 15.25
N GLY A 220 76.65 82.49 16.52
CA GLY A 220 76.71 83.41 17.66
C GLY A 220 75.38 84.07 18.03
N LYS A 221 74.26 83.61 17.45
CA LYS A 221 72.92 84.01 17.86
C LYS A 221 72.41 83.01 18.89
N LEU A 222 72.80 83.24 20.14
CA LEU A 222 72.13 82.61 21.28
C LEU A 222 70.71 83.20 21.34
N GLN A 223 69.72 82.49 20.78
CA GLN A 223 68.35 82.65 21.24
C GLN A 223 68.15 81.68 22.42
N PRO A 224 67.60 82.12 23.55
CA PRO A 224 67.28 81.24 24.66
C PRO A 224 66.13 80.30 24.26
N PRO A 225 65.89 79.22 25.02
CA PRO A 225 64.69 78.42 24.86
C PRO A 225 63.51 79.26 25.34
N GLU A 226 62.74 79.85 24.43
CA GLU A 226 61.40 80.35 24.76
C GLU A 226 60.41 79.20 24.65
N THR A 227 60.20 78.56 25.81
CA THR A 227 58.92 78.30 26.45
C THR A 227 57.66 78.28 25.55
N GLU A 228 56.99 77.13 25.58
CA GLU A 228 55.53 76.96 25.48
C GLU A 228 54.82 77.61 24.28
N ALA A 229 54.67 76.84 23.21
CA ALA A 229 53.33 76.66 22.68
C ALA A 229 52.78 75.39 23.34
N GLU A 230 51.94 75.62 24.34
CA GLU A 230 50.82 74.78 24.76
C GLU A 230 50.80 73.41 24.09
N LEU A 231 51.00 72.38 24.90
CA LEU A 231 50.40 71.09 24.66
C LEU A 231 49.00 71.22 25.27
N PRO A 232 47.92 71.50 24.50
CA PRO A 232 46.61 71.13 24.98
C PRO A 232 46.62 69.64 25.22
N GLN A 233 46.42 69.30 26.48
CA GLN A 233 45.78 68.09 26.96
C GLN A 233 44.91 67.44 25.89
N ASP A 234 45.03 66.12 25.81
CA ASP A 234 43.94 65.20 25.58
C ASP A 234 42.99 65.56 24.42
N LEU A 235 43.38 65.12 23.23
CA LEU A 235 42.42 64.56 22.29
C LEU A 235 42.55 63.04 22.35
N ASP A 236 42.16 62.50 23.50
CA ASP A 236 41.24 61.38 23.50
C ASP A 236 40.12 61.73 22.51
N LEU A 237 40.14 61.09 21.34
CA LEU A 237 38.95 60.99 20.52
C LEU A 237 37.88 60.31 21.39
N PRO A 238 36.65 60.88 21.43
CA PRO A 238 35.61 60.40 22.31
C PRO A 238 35.31 58.95 21.97
N GLU A 239 35.46 58.09 22.97
CA GLU A 239 34.59 56.93 23.12
C GLU A 239 33.14 57.43 23.16
N ASP A 240 32.54 57.62 21.99
CA ASP A 240 31.10 57.72 21.89
C ASP A 240 30.52 56.31 22.08
N LYS A 241 30.25 56.04 23.36
CA LYS A 241 29.10 55.27 23.85
C LYS A 241 28.99 53.83 23.36
N LYS A 242 29.67 52.95 24.08
CA LYS A 242 29.08 51.68 24.49
C LYS A 242 29.10 51.55 26.00
N SER A 243 28.17 52.24 26.66
CA SER A 243 27.51 51.61 27.80
C SER A 243 26.16 52.26 28.05
N SER A 244 25.10 51.60 27.60
CA SER A 244 23.94 51.35 28.45
C SER A 244 23.09 50.27 27.82
N GLY A 245 22.99 49.16 28.54
CA GLY A 245 21.70 48.52 28.74
C GLY A 245 21.07 47.88 27.52
N SER A 246 21.52 46.66 27.24
CA SER A 246 20.53 45.60 27.01
C SER A 246 19.63 45.54 28.25
N GLN A 247 18.48 46.21 28.20
CA GLN A 247 17.29 45.86 29.00
C GLN A 247 16.05 46.52 28.36
N LEU A 248 15.35 45.70 27.58
CA LEU A 248 13.92 45.42 27.78
C LEU A 248 12.97 46.64 27.80
N LEU A 249 12.29 46.89 26.68
CA LEU A 249 10.88 47.32 26.71
C LEU A 249 10.19 47.10 25.36
N THR A 250 9.31 46.12 25.40
CA THR A 250 8.13 45.88 24.57
C THR A 250 7.17 47.07 24.62
N GLN A 251 6.36 47.23 23.57
CA GLN A 251 5.21 48.17 23.41
C GLN A 251 5.60 49.60 23.00
N SER A 252 5.05 50.22 21.95
CA SER A 252 3.63 50.39 21.56
C SER A 252 3.54 50.55 20.02
N ARG A 253 2.61 49.96 19.26
CA ARG A 253 1.17 50.23 19.14
C ARG A 253 0.80 51.72 19.00
N GLU A 254 0.49 52.13 17.77
CA GLU A 254 -0.62 53.01 17.31
C GLU A 254 -0.38 53.26 15.81
N GLN A 255 -1.12 52.68 14.85
CA GLN A 255 -2.53 52.83 14.52
C GLN A 255 -2.89 54.28 14.15
N THR A 256 -2.88 54.60 12.84
CA THR A 256 -3.99 55.22 12.08
C THR A 256 -3.50 55.88 10.78
N ARG A 257 -3.89 55.32 9.63
CA ARG A 257 -4.24 56.13 8.46
C ARG A 257 -5.38 55.43 7.75
N GLY A 258 -6.59 55.79 8.15
CA GLY A 258 -7.82 55.40 7.47
C GLY A 258 -8.10 56.28 6.25
N ASP A 259 -8.94 55.70 5.41
CA ASP A 259 -9.85 56.29 4.43
C ASP A 259 -9.29 56.83 3.10
N THR A 260 -9.68 56.19 1.99
CA THR A 260 -11.00 56.46 1.39
C THR A 260 -11.29 55.57 0.17
N MET A 261 -12.43 54.87 0.27
CA MET A 261 -13.47 54.68 -0.76
C MET A 261 -13.13 54.04 -2.12
N GLY A 262 -13.83 52.95 -2.45
CA GLY A 262 -14.45 52.86 -3.78
C GLY A 262 -14.57 51.50 -4.45
N ARG A 263 -15.58 50.72 -4.01
CA ARG A 263 -16.65 50.19 -4.87
C ARG A 263 -16.49 48.81 -5.56
N ASP A 264 -17.30 47.90 -5.02
CA ASP A 264 -18.18 46.88 -5.62
C ASP A 264 -17.69 45.84 -6.63
N GLY A 265 -18.01 44.59 -6.30
CA GLY A 265 -18.26 43.54 -7.29
C GLY A 265 -18.25 42.11 -6.73
N SER A 266 -19.35 41.69 -6.06
CA SER A 266 -19.92 40.32 -6.02
C SER A 266 -18.97 39.13 -5.78
N VAL A 267 -18.89 38.53 -4.59
CA VAL A 267 -19.80 37.48 -4.05
C VAL A 267 -20.39 36.56 -5.12
N THR A 268 -19.88 35.33 -5.22
CA THR A 268 -20.65 34.10 -4.95
C THR A 268 -19.72 32.88 -4.88
N GLU A 269 -19.97 32.06 -3.87
CA GLU A 269 -19.92 30.58 -3.87
C GLU A 269 -18.57 29.87 -4.13
N GLU A 270 -17.97 29.31 -3.08
CA GLU A 270 -18.19 27.89 -2.71
C GLU A 270 -17.33 27.52 -1.50
N ALA A 271 -18.00 26.88 -0.53
CA ALA A 271 -17.41 26.40 0.70
C ALA A 271 -16.40 25.28 0.42
N SER A 272 -15.11 25.58 0.55
CA SER A 272 -14.05 24.57 0.69
C SER A 272 -13.80 24.30 2.16
N ASN A 273 -14.64 23.45 2.76
CA ASN A 273 -14.20 22.60 3.86
C ASN A 273 -13.32 21.51 3.26
N LEU A 274 -11.99 21.59 3.45
CA LEU A 274 -11.07 20.45 3.45
C LEU A 274 -9.66 20.94 3.85
N LEU A 275 -9.51 21.31 5.12
CA LEU A 275 -8.25 21.19 5.83
C LEU A 275 -8.32 19.92 6.68
N GLN A 276 -7.81 18.82 6.14
CA GLN A 276 -7.08 17.85 6.96
C GLN A 276 -6.08 17.08 6.09
N GLU A 277 -5.00 17.77 5.71
CA GLU A 277 -3.70 17.12 5.62
C GLU A 277 -3.17 16.82 7.03
N GLN A 278 -2.18 15.93 7.07
CA GLN A 278 -1.34 15.46 8.19
C GLN A 278 -1.84 14.12 8.71
N GLY A 279 -1.23 12.98 8.40
CA GLY A 279 0.19 12.73 8.19
C GLY A 279 0.42 11.35 8.80
N SER A 280 0.76 10.35 8.00
CA SER A 280 1.16 9.04 8.54
C SER A 280 2.59 8.78 8.12
N VAL A 281 3.46 9.21 9.03
CA VAL A 281 4.87 8.86 9.12
C VAL A 281 4.95 7.33 9.16
N CYS A 282 5.60 6.78 8.14
CA CYS A 282 6.02 5.40 8.14
C CYS A 282 7.26 5.29 9.05
N THR A 283 7.13 4.63 10.19
CA THR A 283 8.24 4.22 11.06
C THR A 283 8.22 2.70 11.24
N PRO A 284 9.40 2.07 11.45
CA PRO A 284 9.68 0.66 11.13
C PRO A 284 8.91 -0.37 11.97
#